data_AF-D1Z055-F1
#
_entry.id   AF-D1Z055-F1
#
_cell.length_a   1.000
_cell.length_b   1.000
_cell.length_c   1.000
_cell.angle_alpha   90.00
_cell.angle_beta   90.00
_cell.angle_gamma   90.00
#
_symmetry.space_group_name_H-M   'P 1'
#
loop_
_entity.id
_entity.type
_entity.pdbx_description
1 polymer ?
#
loop_
_entity_poly.entity_id
_entity_poly.type
_entity_poly.pdbx_seq_one_letter_code
_entity_poly.pdbx_strand_id
1 'polypeptide(L)'
;MMAGNFFERCRMCKACCRTSDRFVHIYVCGHEKRLIGLLASQGRDTKEILVPYAASCPYLNDSGCTLGDIKPFQCRLYPMLVLRDGTLGVDPACTYSGEYMAQLKDASSEAWQHYSAMKKEAALLSKEEKALLAEWSRFVCDVVVIKADGE
;
A
#
# COMPACT_ATOMS: atom_id res chain seq x y z
N MET A 1 13.64 25.33 -0.49
CA MET A 1 13.57 23.91 -0.88
C MET A 1 12.10 23.55 -0.94
N MET A 2 11.55 23.18 -2.10
CA MET A 2 10.14 22.82 -2.19
C MET A 2 9.92 21.57 -1.36
N ALA A 3 9.14 21.68 -0.28
CA ALA A 3 8.62 20.51 0.40
C ALA A 3 7.71 19.79 -0.61
N GLY A 4 8.24 18.73 -1.22
CA GLY A 4 7.45 17.86 -2.08
C GLY A 4 6.24 17.33 -1.33
N ASN A 5 5.19 17.00 -2.07
CA ASN A 5 3.93 16.55 -1.48
C ASN A 5 4.11 15.25 -0.66
N PHE A 6 3.10 14.86 0.13
CA PHE A 6 3.24 13.70 1.05
C PHE A 6 3.66 12.43 0.30
N PHE A 7 3.07 12.20 -0.88
CA PHE A 7 3.31 11.01 -1.69
C PHE A 7 4.61 11.08 -2.49
N GLU A 8 5.14 12.26 -2.79
CA GLU A 8 6.48 12.45 -3.34
C GLU A 8 7.55 12.08 -2.33
N ARG A 9 7.37 12.47 -1.05
CA ARG A 9 8.24 12.02 0.04
C ARG A 9 8.14 10.52 0.26
N CYS A 10 6.94 9.94 0.12
CA CYS A 10 6.74 8.48 0.11
C CYS A 10 7.49 7.80 -1.05
N ARG A 11 7.44 8.38 -2.26
CA ARG A 11 8.19 7.88 -3.44
C ARG A 11 9.70 7.91 -3.20
N MET A 12 10.20 8.89 -2.44
CA MET A 12 11.62 9.04 -2.13
C MET A 12 12.09 8.15 -0.98
N CYS A 13 11.26 7.91 0.04
CA CYS A 13 11.67 7.11 1.20
C CYS A 13 11.88 5.63 0.82
N LYS A 14 11.07 5.12 -0.12
CA LYS A 14 11.08 3.73 -0.60
C LYS A 14 10.91 2.70 0.53
N ALA A 15 10.44 3.12 1.71
CA ALA A 15 10.43 2.29 2.93
C ALA A 15 9.55 1.03 2.78
N CYS A 16 8.44 1.14 2.05
CA CYS A 16 7.56 0.00 1.72
C CYS A 16 8.19 -1.03 0.76
N CYS A 17 9.36 -0.73 0.17
CA CYS A 17 10.00 -1.56 -0.86
C CYS A 17 11.52 -1.74 -0.66
N ARG A 18 12.10 -1.23 0.43
CA ARG A 18 13.53 -1.41 0.74
C ARG A 18 13.77 -2.78 1.32
N THR A 19 15.02 -3.22 1.14
CA THR A 19 15.73 -4.32 1.82
C THR A 19 14.98 -4.81 3.05
N SER A 20 14.09 -5.76 2.84
CA SER A 20 13.41 -6.38 3.95
C SER A 20 14.39 -7.35 4.60
N ASP A 21 14.41 -7.33 5.93
CA ASP A 21 15.08 -8.33 6.76
C ASP A 21 14.38 -9.71 6.66
N ARG A 22 13.35 -9.81 5.81
CA ARG A 22 12.49 -10.98 5.57
C ARG A 22 12.09 -11.01 4.10
N PHE A 23 11.39 -12.06 3.66
CA PHE A 23 10.71 -12.03 2.35
C PHE A 23 9.51 -11.09 2.42
N VAL A 24 9.28 -10.32 1.36
CA VAL A 24 8.11 -9.44 1.22
C VAL A 24 7.22 -9.97 0.12
N HIS A 25 6.00 -10.34 0.49
CA HIS A 25 4.94 -10.78 -0.43
C HIS A 25 4.02 -9.62 -0.75
N ILE A 26 4.07 -9.13 -1.99
CA ILE A 26 3.15 -8.11 -2.46
C ILE A 26 2.03 -8.80 -3.24
N TYR A 27 0.86 -8.92 -2.64
CA TYR A 27 -0.28 -9.60 -3.23
C TYR A 27 -0.89 -8.77 -4.37
N VAL A 28 -1.30 -9.47 -5.42
CA VAL A 28 -1.97 -8.90 -6.60
C VAL A 28 -3.43 -9.30 -6.55
N CYS A 29 -4.32 -8.31 -6.48
CA CYS A 29 -5.75 -8.56 -6.40
C CYS A 29 -6.33 -8.87 -7.78
N GLY A 30 -7.38 -9.68 -7.82
CA GLY A 30 -8.08 -10.12 -9.01
C GLY A 30 -8.68 -8.99 -9.83
N HIS A 31 -9.00 -7.83 -9.23
CA HIS A 31 -9.45 -6.64 -9.95
C HIS A 31 -8.34 -5.93 -10.73
N GLU A 32 -7.07 -6.25 -10.48
CA GLU A 32 -5.89 -5.58 -11.08
C GLU A 32 -5.52 -6.16 -12.45
N LYS A 33 -6.49 -6.24 -13.36
CA LYS A 33 -6.37 -6.94 -14.66
C LYS A 33 -5.17 -6.50 -15.50
N ARG A 34 -4.84 -5.20 -15.47
CA ARG A 34 -3.67 -4.65 -16.20
C ARG A 34 -2.35 -5.18 -15.65
N LEU A 35 -2.21 -5.24 -14.32
CA LEU A 35 -1.01 -5.77 -13.68
C LEU A 35 -0.90 -7.27 -13.90
N ILE A 36 -2.01 -8.01 -13.77
CA ILE A 36 -2.07 -9.45 -14.07
C ILE A 36 -1.60 -9.72 -15.50
N GLY A 37 -2.09 -8.96 -16.48
CA GLY A 37 -1.66 -9.09 -17.87
C GLY A 37 -0.17 -8.81 -18.08
N LEU A 38 0.38 -7.78 -17.41
CA LEU A 38 1.81 -7.49 -17.44
C LEU A 38 2.63 -8.65 -16.86
N LEU A 39 2.26 -9.13 -15.67
CA LEU A 39 2.97 -10.23 -14.99
C LEU A 39 2.95 -11.50 -15.85
N ALA A 40 1.78 -11.85 -16.41
CA ALA A 40 1.65 -12.98 -17.31
C ALA A 40 2.53 -12.85 -18.56
N SER A 41 2.57 -11.66 -19.19
CA SER A 41 3.42 -11.41 -20.36
C SER A 41 4.92 -11.53 -20.08
N GLN A 42 5.32 -11.40 -18.81
CA GLN A 42 6.69 -11.55 -18.35
C GLN A 42 7.00 -12.95 -17.81
N GLY A 43 6.03 -13.89 -17.85
CA GLY A 43 6.19 -15.22 -17.27
C GLY A 43 6.34 -15.22 -15.74
N ARG A 44 5.81 -14.20 -15.07
CA ARG A 44 5.84 -14.07 -13.60
C ARG A 44 4.57 -14.62 -12.96
N ASP A 45 4.62 -14.89 -11.66
CA ASP A 45 3.42 -15.17 -10.88
C ASP A 45 2.45 -13.97 -10.99
N THR A 46 1.18 -14.28 -11.16
CA THR A 46 0.09 -13.31 -11.33
C THR A 46 -0.65 -13.00 -10.04
N LYS A 47 -0.37 -13.75 -8.97
CA LYS A 47 -1.00 -13.61 -7.65
C LYS A 47 -0.13 -12.81 -6.68
N GLU A 48 1.18 -12.77 -6.88
CA GLU A 48 2.08 -12.02 -6.03
C GLU A 48 3.35 -11.55 -6.75
N ILE A 49 3.95 -10.48 -6.21
CA ILE A 49 5.31 -10.06 -6.51
C ILE A 49 6.14 -10.37 -5.26
N LEU A 50 6.99 -11.37 -5.35
CA LEU A 50 7.93 -11.73 -4.30
C LEU A 50 9.16 -10.83 -4.35
N VAL A 51 9.46 -10.15 -3.25
CA VAL A 51 10.70 -9.40 -3.05
C VAL A 51 11.61 -10.24 -2.14
N PRO A 52 12.75 -10.75 -2.67
CA PRO A 52 13.65 -11.59 -1.88
C PRO A 52 14.30 -10.84 -0.70
N TYR A 53 14.72 -11.60 0.30
CA TYR A 53 15.57 -11.11 1.39
C TYR A 53 16.80 -10.39 0.83
N ALA A 54 17.16 -9.25 1.44
CA ALA A 54 18.28 -8.42 1.03
C ALA A 54 18.23 -7.88 -0.42
N ALA A 55 17.09 -8.00 -1.11
CA ALA A 55 16.87 -7.43 -2.44
C ALA A 55 15.88 -6.25 -2.39
N SER A 56 15.89 -5.45 -3.46
CA SER A 56 14.85 -4.44 -3.69
C SER A 56 13.76 -5.00 -4.59
N CYS A 57 12.55 -4.43 -4.50
CA CYS A 57 11.46 -4.76 -5.42
C CYS A 57 11.93 -4.61 -6.89
N PRO A 58 11.67 -5.59 -7.78
CA PRO A 58 12.15 -5.56 -9.17
C PRO A 58 11.54 -4.41 -10.00
N TYR A 59 10.46 -3.81 -9.51
CA TYR A 59 9.82 -2.65 -10.13
C TYR A 59 10.25 -1.32 -9.51
N LEU A 60 11.24 -1.32 -8.62
CA LEU A 60 11.73 -0.11 -7.97
C LEU A 60 13.09 0.26 -8.56
N ASN A 61 13.20 1.49 -9.05
CA ASN A 61 14.46 2.07 -9.50
C ASN A 61 14.72 3.42 -8.80
N ASP A 62 15.74 4.15 -9.25
CA ASP A 62 16.11 5.44 -8.68
C ASP A 62 15.03 6.50 -8.81
N SER A 63 14.27 6.47 -9.90
CA SER A 63 13.14 7.37 -10.18
C SER A 63 11.83 6.98 -9.49
N GLY A 64 11.80 5.82 -8.81
CA GLY A 64 10.63 5.30 -8.10
C GLY A 64 10.13 3.99 -8.69
N CYS A 65 8.84 3.72 -8.51
CA CYS A 65 8.26 2.47 -8.97
C CYS A 65 7.82 2.56 -10.45
N THR A 66 8.34 1.67 -11.27
CA THR A 66 8.14 1.61 -12.73
C THR A 66 6.74 1.16 -13.14
N LEU A 67 5.97 0.56 -12.22
CA LEU A 67 4.57 0.19 -12.46
C LEU A 67 3.62 1.39 -12.53
N GLY A 68 4.04 2.61 -12.12
CA GLY A 68 3.20 3.80 -12.22
C GLY A 68 1.86 3.62 -11.51
N ASP A 69 0.75 3.78 -12.24
CA ASP A 69 -0.60 3.66 -11.67
C ASP A 69 -1.12 2.22 -11.60
N ILE A 70 -0.47 1.28 -12.30
CA ILE A 70 -0.86 -0.15 -12.27
C ILE A 70 -0.15 -0.94 -11.16
N LYS A 71 0.43 -0.26 -10.18
CA LYS A 71 0.96 -0.88 -8.97
C LYS A 71 -0.09 -1.77 -8.30
N PRO A 72 0.33 -2.81 -7.56
CA PRO A 72 -0.56 -3.58 -6.71
C PRO A 72 -1.33 -2.67 -5.76
N PHE A 73 -2.58 -3.04 -5.46
CA PHE A 73 -3.42 -2.32 -4.50
C PHE A 73 -2.70 -2.19 -3.16
N GLN A 74 -2.04 -3.26 -2.70
CA GLN A 74 -1.24 -3.25 -1.48
C GLN A 74 -0.15 -2.15 -1.48
N CYS A 75 0.48 -1.87 -2.64
CA CYS A 75 1.46 -0.79 -2.76
C CYS A 75 0.80 0.59 -2.81
N ARG A 76 -0.35 0.72 -3.49
CA ARG A 76 -1.12 1.97 -3.53
C ARG A 76 -1.68 2.31 -2.15
N LEU A 77 -2.05 1.31 -1.36
CA LEU A 77 -2.69 1.46 -0.06
C LEU A 77 -1.78 2.13 0.98
N TYR A 78 -0.47 2.00 0.86
CA TYR A 78 0.48 2.53 1.85
C TYR A 78 0.35 4.07 2.02
N PRO A 79 0.29 4.60 3.26
CA PRO A 79 0.67 3.99 4.54
C PRO A 79 -0.46 3.23 5.26
N MET A 80 -1.56 2.93 4.59
CA MET A 80 -2.65 2.16 5.18
C MET A 80 -2.45 0.65 5.03
N LEU A 81 -3.19 -0.11 5.82
CA LEU A 81 -3.25 -1.57 5.83
C LEU A 81 -4.71 -2.02 5.85
N VAL A 82 -5.01 -3.17 5.25
CA VAL A 82 -6.28 -3.87 5.47
C VAL A 82 -6.17 -4.65 6.77
N LEU A 83 -7.16 -4.54 7.65
CA LEU A 83 -7.20 -5.24 8.94
C LEU A 83 -8.01 -6.53 8.84
N ARG A 84 -7.92 -7.38 9.88
CA ARG A 84 -8.59 -8.70 9.89
C ARG A 84 -10.11 -8.62 9.76
N ASP A 85 -10.72 -7.53 10.21
CA ASP A 85 -12.15 -7.26 10.08
C ASP A 85 -12.53 -6.63 8.73
N GLY A 86 -11.55 -6.41 7.84
CA GLY A 86 -11.71 -5.78 6.54
C GLY A 86 -11.70 -4.25 6.58
N THR A 87 -11.54 -3.64 7.75
CA THR A 87 -11.38 -2.18 7.88
C THR A 87 -9.98 -1.74 7.49
N LEU A 88 -9.75 -0.43 7.44
CA LEU A 88 -8.45 0.15 7.11
C LEU A 88 -7.80 0.75 8.36
N GLY A 89 -6.54 0.41 8.59
CA GLY A 89 -5.69 1.01 9.61
C GLY A 89 -4.50 1.71 8.99
N VAL A 90 -3.74 2.45 9.81
CA VAL A 90 -2.47 3.08 9.40
C VAL A 90 -1.31 2.29 9.97
N ASP A 91 -0.30 2.05 9.13
CA ASP A 91 0.95 1.42 9.51
C ASP A 91 1.80 2.39 10.37
N PRO A 92 1.99 2.12 11.68
CA PRO A 92 2.84 2.94 12.55
C PRO A 92 4.32 2.92 12.13
N ALA A 93 4.77 1.92 11.37
CA ALA A 93 6.14 1.87 10.87
C ALA A 93 6.41 2.94 9.79
N CYS A 94 5.37 3.52 9.20
CA CYS A 94 5.52 4.66 8.31
C CYS A 94 6.04 5.87 9.10
N THR A 95 7.21 6.38 8.72
CA THR A 95 7.81 7.61 9.29
C THR A 95 6.90 8.83 9.21
N TYR A 96 5.95 8.84 8.27
CA TYR A 96 5.00 9.92 8.05
C TYR A 96 3.57 9.58 8.51
N SER A 97 3.34 8.49 9.24
CA SER A 97 2.01 8.08 9.73
C SER A 97 1.32 9.17 10.55
N GLY A 98 2.05 9.88 11.41
CA GLY A 98 1.52 10.99 12.19
C GLY A 98 1.05 12.18 11.34
N GLU A 99 1.82 12.53 10.30
CA GLU A 99 1.45 13.59 9.36
C GLU A 99 0.22 13.17 8.53
N TYR A 100 0.19 11.92 8.05
CA TYR A 100 -0.94 11.35 7.33
C TYR A 100 -2.23 11.43 8.17
N MET A 101 -2.17 10.97 9.41
CA MET A 101 -3.30 11.00 10.34
C MET A 101 -3.77 12.42 10.65
N ALA A 102 -2.85 13.39 10.76
CA ALA A 102 -3.22 14.78 10.96
C ALA A 102 -3.97 15.36 9.75
N GLN A 103 -3.53 15.02 8.52
CA GLN A 103 -4.16 15.46 7.29
C GLN A 103 -5.55 14.84 7.07
N LEU A 104 -5.85 13.64 7.59
CA LEU A 104 -7.17 13.01 7.46
C LEU A 104 -8.33 13.86 8.03
N LYS A 105 -8.04 14.86 8.86
CA LYS A 105 -9.05 15.80 9.40
C LYS A 105 -9.51 16.85 8.39
N ASP A 106 -8.79 17.01 7.28
CA ASP A 106 -9.09 17.96 6.21
C ASP A 106 -9.49 17.19 4.95
N ALA A 107 -10.76 17.33 4.54
CA ALA A 107 -11.31 16.66 3.37
C ALA A 107 -10.68 17.10 2.03
N SER A 108 -10.01 18.24 2.00
CA SER A 108 -9.28 18.72 0.83
C SER A 108 -7.84 18.19 0.76
N SER A 109 -7.34 17.59 1.84
CA SER A 109 -5.96 17.10 1.93
C SER A 109 -5.68 15.90 1.03
N GLU A 110 -4.40 15.71 0.70
CA GLU A 110 -3.96 14.55 -0.08
C GLU A 110 -4.20 13.24 0.67
N ALA A 111 -3.99 13.21 1.99
CA ALA A 111 -4.24 12.03 2.80
C ALA A 111 -5.73 11.63 2.79
N TRP A 112 -6.65 12.60 2.86
CA TRP A 112 -8.08 12.30 2.78
C TRP A 112 -8.47 11.80 1.39
N GLN A 113 -7.99 12.44 0.33
CA GLN A 113 -8.25 12.00 -1.05
C GLN A 113 -7.75 10.58 -1.29
N HIS A 114 -6.55 10.27 -0.82
CA HIS A 114 -5.96 8.95 -0.85
C HIS A 114 -6.79 7.93 -0.03
N TYR A 115 -7.12 8.23 1.22
CA TYR A 115 -7.96 7.38 2.07
C TYR A 115 -9.30 7.06 1.40
N SER A 116 -9.96 8.08 0.84
CA SER A 116 -11.24 7.93 0.15
C SER A 116 -11.12 7.07 -1.12
N ALA A 117 -10.04 7.20 -1.89
CA ALA A 117 -9.77 6.34 -3.04
C ALA A 117 -9.53 4.89 -2.59
N MET A 118 -8.71 4.68 -1.56
CA MET A 118 -8.39 3.35 -1.04
C MET A 118 -9.60 2.67 -0.38
N LYS A 119 -10.47 3.43 0.29
CA LYS A 119 -11.74 2.92 0.85
C LYS A 119 -12.67 2.41 -0.26
N LYS A 120 -12.76 3.14 -1.38
CA LYS A 120 -13.55 2.71 -2.54
C LYS A 120 -12.97 1.45 -3.18
N GLU A 121 -11.65 1.38 -3.33
CA GLU A 121 -11.01 0.20 -3.93
C GLU A 121 -11.07 -1.02 -2.99
N ALA A 122 -10.91 -0.83 -1.68
CA ALA A 122 -11.04 -1.89 -0.68
C ALA A 122 -12.45 -2.53 -0.65
N ALA A 123 -13.47 -1.78 -1.08
CA ALA A 123 -14.83 -2.30 -1.20
C ALA A 123 -14.98 -3.31 -2.35
N LEU A 124 -14.08 -3.30 -3.34
CA LEU A 124 -14.06 -4.25 -4.46
C LEU A 124 -13.41 -5.59 -4.10
N LEU A 125 -12.69 -5.65 -2.97
CA LEU A 125 -11.97 -6.84 -2.56
C LEU A 125 -12.92 -7.97 -2.18
N SER A 126 -12.60 -9.18 -2.66
CA SER A 126 -13.21 -10.42 -2.20
C SER A 126 -12.86 -10.68 -0.74
N LYS A 127 -13.58 -11.61 -0.11
CA LYS A 127 -13.31 -12.03 1.27
C LYS A 127 -11.90 -12.63 1.39
N GLU A 128 -11.48 -13.39 0.39
CA GLU A 128 -10.17 -14.02 0.30
C GLU A 128 -9.06 -12.98 0.14
N GLU A 129 -9.27 -11.96 -0.70
CA GLU A 129 -8.30 -10.87 -0.88
C GLU A 129 -8.14 -10.03 0.40
N LYS A 130 -9.24 -9.73 1.09
CA LYS A 130 -9.18 -9.07 2.40
C LYS A 130 -8.40 -9.90 3.40
N ALA A 131 -8.61 -11.22 3.44
CA ALA A 131 -7.90 -12.11 4.34
C ALA A 131 -6.39 -12.18 4.05
N LEU A 132 -6.00 -12.22 2.77
CA LEU A 132 -4.60 -12.20 2.33
C LEU A 132 -3.93 -10.88 2.70
N LEU A 133 -4.56 -9.74 2.38
CA LEU A 133 -4.02 -8.43 2.70
C LEU A 133 -3.95 -8.17 4.21
N ALA A 134 -4.90 -8.70 4.99
CA ALA A 134 -4.89 -8.62 6.45
C ALA A 134 -3.81 -9.48 7.12
N GLU A 135 -3.17 -10.40 6.39
CA GLU A 135 -2.03 -11.13 6.93
C GLU A 135 -0.88 -10.18 7.28
N TRP A 136 -0.67 -9.14 6.46
CA TRP A 136 0.33 -8.11 6.72
C TRP A 136 0.09 -7.36 8.02
N SER A 137 -1.18 -7.04 8.33
CA SER A 137 -1.52 -6.33 9.56
C SER A 137 -1.26 -7.16 10.82
N ARG A 138 -1.04 -8.48 10.71
CA ARG A 138 -0.71 -9.35 11.86
C ARG A 138 0.69 -9.07 12.42
N PHE A 139 1.57 -8.57 11.58
CA PHE A 139 2.97 -8.30 11.96
C PHE A 139 3.16 -6.87 12.49
N VAL A 140 2.07 -6.11 12.59
CA VAL A 140 2.06 -4.72 13.03
C VAL A 140 1.36 -4.65 14.38
N CYS A 141 2.14 -4.47 15.46
CA CYS A 141 1.62 -4.51 16.83
C CYS A 141 0.75 -3.30 17.21
N ASP A 142 0.96 -2.14 16.56
CA ASP A 142 0.36 -0.86 16.98
C ASP A 142 -0.45 -0.20 15.85
N VAL A 143 -1.30 -0.96 15.18
CA VAL A 143 -2.17 -0.42 14.13
C VAL A 143 -3.10 0.64 14.71
N VAL A 144 -3.08 1.83 14.12
CA VAL A 144 -4.05 2.89 14.43
C VAL A 144 -5.28 2.68 13.54
N VAL A 145 -6.40 2.29 14.14
CA VAL A 145 -7.69 2.16 13.44
C VAL A 145 -8.23 3.55 13.13
N ILE A 146 -8.54 3.81 11.86
CA ILE A 146 -9.19 5.05 11.46
C ILE A 146 -10.66 4.96 11.89
N LYS A 147 -11.02 5.65 12.98
CA LYS A 147 -12.42 5.82 13.35
C LYS A 147 -13.06 6.80 12.37
N ALA A 148 -14.12 6.36 11.70
CA ALA A 148 -14.94 7.27 10.92
C ALA A 148 -15.75 8.12 11.91
N ASP A 149 -15.22 9.28 12.29
CA ASP A 149 -16.02 10.28 12.98
C ASP A 149 -16.89 10.99 11.92
N GLY A 150 -18.17 10.61 11.83
CA GLY A 150 -19.18 11.32 11.04
C GLY A 150 -19.88 10.52 9.95
N GLU A 151 -20.68 9.53 10.34
CA GLU A 151 -22.00 9.29 9.72
C GLU A 151 -23.09 9.83 10.64
#